data_AF-R8HZ17-F1
#
_entry.id   AF-R8HZ17-F1
#
_cell.length_a   1.000
_cell.length_b   1.000
_cell.length_c   1.000
_cell.angle_alpha   90.00
_cell.angle_beta   90.00
_cell.angle_gamma   90.00
#
_symmetry.space_group_name_H-M   'P 1'
#
loop_
_entity.id
_entity.type
_entity.pdbx_description
1 polymer ?
#
loop_
_entity_poly.entity_id
_entity_poly.type
_entity_poly.pdbx_seq_one_letter_code
_entity_poly.pdbx_strand_id
1 'polypeptide(L)'
;MKFLRFLFIQNLSFSFCIPSCIHKVITIDGMELRSMKKILFLGDPGIDDSLAIMYGLLQPDIDIVGVVTGYGNVTQEKATSNAAYLLQMADREDIPVINGAKIPLSGDFVTYYPEIHGVDGLGPIKPPKTFSPNIKPFCAFFDIIEKYKGELIIVDAGRSTTLATAFILEKPMMKYVKEYYIMGGAFLMPGNVTPVAEANFHGDPIASQLVMQNAKNVTLIPLNVTSEAIITPEMVKYITKHSKTNFKKLIEPIFNYYYKAYKNLNPKITGSPVHDVVTMMVAANPSILDYVYRRVDVDTVGVAKGESIADFRPQPEAKALKNWVKIGWSLHYKKFLEDFVKIMT
;
A
#
# COMPACT_ATOMS: atom_id res chain seq x y z
N MET A 1 84.12 -4.97 -6.95
CA MET A 1 83.59 -6.22 -6.34
C MET A 1 82.08 -6.17 -6.45
N LYS A 2 81.44 -6.87 -7.41
CA LYS A 2 80.83 -8.21 -7.24
C LYS A 2 79.76 -8.17 -6.12
N PHE A 3 78.45 -8.39 -6.31
CA PHE A 3 77.74 -9.32 -7.20
C PHE A 3 76.27 -8.91 -7.41
N LEU A 4 75.76 -9.27 -8.58
CA LEU A 4 74.36 -9.33 -9.02
C LEU A 4 73.59 -10.48 -8.32
N ARG A 5 72.29 -10.31 -8.04
CA ARG A 5 71.27 -11.36 -8.26
C ARG A 5 69.86 -10.77 -8.33
N PHE A 6 69.25 -10.91 -9.50
CA PHE A 6 67.82 -10.74 -9.77
C PHE A 6 67.03 -11.92 -9.18
N LEU A 7 65.78 -11.69 -8.75
CA LEU A 7 64.63 -12.51 -9.17
C LEU A 7 63.30 -11.77 -8.90
N PHE A 8 62.40 -11.88 -9.88
CA PHE A 8 61.04 -11.36 -9.95
C PHE A 8 60.13 -11.90 -8.82
N ILE A 9 59.25 -11.05 -8.28
CA ILE A 9 58.00 -11.49 -7.65
C ILE A 9 56.85 -10.72 -8.31
N GLN A 10 55.94 -11.49 -8.91
CA GLN A 10 54.72 -11.05 -9.55
C GLN A 10 53.72 -10.54 -8.50
N ASN A 11 53.12 -9.37 -8.74
CA ASN A 11 51.95 -8.91 -8.02
C ASN A 11 50.73 -9.72 -8.46
N LEU A 12 50.23 -10.63 -7.62
CA LEU A 12 48.89 -11.19 -7.75
C LEU A 12 47.88 -10.17 -7.21
N SER A 13 47.16 -9.50 -8.10
CA SER A 13 45.89 -8.84 -7.76
C SER A 13 44.74 -9.84 -7.97
N PHE A 14 44.09 -10.26 -6.89
CA PHE A 14 42.86 -11.04 -6.94
C PHE A 14 41.74 -10.17 -7.52
N SER A 15 41.26 -10.51 -8.72
CA SER A 15 40.05 -9.93 -9.31
C SER A 15 38.83 -10.69 -8.79
N PHE A 16 38.10 -10.10 -7.85
CA PHE A 16 36.75 -10.56 -7.51
C PHE A 16 35.78 -10.08 -8.60
N CYS A 17 35.27 -11.03 -9.39
CA CYS A 17 34.16 -10.81 -10.31
C CYS A 17 32.88 -10.55 -9.50
N ILE A 18 32.42 -9.30 -9.44
CA ILE A 18 31.05 -8.95 -9.05
C ILE A 18 30.23 -8.92 -10.34
N PRO A 19 29.08 -9.64 -10.46
CA PRO A 19 28.24 -9.49 -11.63
C PRO A 19 27.56 -8.12 -11.57
N SER A 20 28.03 -7.19 -12.39
CA SER A 20 27.35 -5.94 -12.65
C SER A 20 26.11 -6.21 -13.49
N CYS A 21 24.93 -6.24 -12.88
CA CYS A 21 23.67 -6.00 -13.60
C CYS A 21 23.63 -4.52 -14.01
N ILE A 22 24.32 -4.19 -15.10
CA ILE A 22 24.21 -2.92 -15.78
C ILE A 22 22.78 -2.86 -16.34
N HIS A 23 21.91 -2.10 -15.67
CA HIS A 23 20.66 -1.66 -16.28
C HIS A 23 21.07 -0.81 -17.49
N LYS A 24 20.77 -1.27 -18.70
CA LYS A 24 20.92 -0.46 -19.91
C LYS A 24 19.96 0.71 -19.80
N VAL A 25 20.48 1.86 -19.39
CA VAL A 25 19.79 3.15 -19.51
C VAL A 25 19.81 3.50 -21.00
N ILE A 26 18.67 3.34 -21.67
CA ILE A 26 18.48 3.88 -23.02
C ILE A 26 18.03 5.32 -22.83
N THR A 27 18.96 6.27 -22.96
CA THR A 27 18.65 7.69 -23.08
C THR A 27 18.40 8.03 -24.54
N ILE A 28 17.17 8.41 -24.88
CA ILE A 28 16.87 9.21 -26.07
C ILE A 28 16.50 10.59 -25.52
N ASP A 29 17.30 11.61 -25.87
CA ASP A 29 17.05 13.03 -25.58
C ASP A 29 16.71 13.40 -24.12
N GLY A 30 17.58 13.06 -23.17
CA GLY A 30 17.55 13.63 -21.82
C GLY A 30 16.37 13.22 -20.94
N MET A 31 15.52 12.30 -21.38
CA MET A 31 14.48 11.67 -20.57
C MET A 31 14.98 10.31 -20.06
N GLU A 32 15.14 10.18 -18.74
CA GLU A 32 15.23 8.85 -18.11
C GLU A 32 13.92 8.10 -18.42
N LEU A 33 13.98 7.06 -19.25
CA LEU A 33 12.89 6.10 -19.40
C LEU A 33 12.76 5.32 -18.08
N ARG A 34 12.04 5.87 -17.11
CA ARG A 34 11.63 5.14 -15.92
C ARG A 34 10.53 4.18 -16.33
N SER A 35 10.79 2.88 -16.21
CA SER A 35 9.73 1.88 -16.40
C SER A 35 8.69 2.04 -15.30
N MET A 36 7.43 2.22 -15.66
CA MET A 36 6.34 2.31 -14.68
C MET A 36 6.28 1.05 -13.81
N LYS A 37 6.06 1.26 -12.50
CA LYS A 37 5.92 0.18 -11.53
C LYS A 37 4.57 -0.50 -11.71
N LYS A 38 4.58 -1.81 -11.99
CA LYS A 38 3.36 -2.63 -12.13
C LYS A 38 2.76 -2.88 -10.75
N ILE A 39 1.63 -2.25 -10.46
CA ILE A 39 0.96 -2.33 -9.15
C ILE A 39 -0.33 -3.14 -9.27
N LEU A 40 -0.44 -4.19 -8.44
CA LEU A 40 -1.72 -4.81 -8.12
C LEU A 40 -2.18 -4.23 -6.77
N PHE A 41 -3.27 -3.46 -6.79
CA PHE A 41 -3.82 -2.85 -5.59
C PHE A 41 -4.84 -3.79 -4.95
N LEU A 42 -4.71 -4.08 -3.66
CA LEU A 42 -5.66 -4.81 -2.84
C LEU A 42 -6.23 -3.81 -1.82
N GLY A 43 -7.55 -3.76 -1.70
CA GLY A 43 -8.21 -2.87 -0.75
C GLY A 43 -9.70 -3.11 -0.73
N ASP A 44 -10.43 -2.25 -0.05
CA ASP A 44 -11.87 -2.39 0.18
C ASP A 44 -12.59 -1.08 -0.08
N PRO A 45 -12.51 -0.53 -1.32
CA PRO A 45 -12.66 0.89 -1.59
C PRO A 45 -13.67 1.66 -0.75
N GLY A 46 -13.18 2.19 0.38
CA GLY A 46 -13.73 3.29 1.15
C GLY A 46 -13.20 4.64 0.62
N ILE A 47 -13.40 5.72 1.37
CA ILE A 47 -12.98 7.06 0.95
C ILE A 47 -11.45 7.15 0.75
N ASP A 48 -10.65 6.65 1.69
CA ASP A 48 -9.19 6.62 1.68
C ASP A 48 -8.61 5.70 0.60
N ASP A 49 -9.09 4.46 0.49
CA ASP A 49 -8.71 3.55 -0.60
C ASP A 49 -8.99 4.18 -1.97
N SER A 50 -10.13 4.84 -2.10
CA SER A 50 -10.54 5.49 -3.35
C SER A 50 -9.61 6.63 -3.71
N LEU A 51 -9.14 7.39 -2.72
CA LEU A 51 -8.09 8.39 -2.89
C LEU A 51 -6.76 7.76 -3.30
N ALA A 52 -6.41 6.59 -2.77
CA ALA A 52 -5.20 5.86 -3.16
C ALA A 52 -5.27 5.36 -4.61
N ILE A 53 -6.42 4.82 -5.04
CA ILE A 53 -6.66 4.42 -6.43
C ILE A 53 -6.61 5.63 -7.36
N MET A 54 -7.29 6.73 -7.00
CA MET A 54 -7.25 7.98 -7.78
C MET A 54 -5.82 8.50 -7.93
N TYR A 55 -5.06 8.58 -6.83
CA TYR A 55 -3.66 8.99 -6.86
C TYR A 55 -2.82 8.06 -7.73
N GLY A 56 -2.96 6.74 -7.58
CA GLY A 56 -2.19 5.75 -8.35
C GLY A 56 -2.47 5.78 -9.85
N LEU A 57 -3.73 6.06 -10.26
CA LEU A 57 -4.10 6.24 -11.67
C LEU A 57 -3.53 7.52 -12.28
N LEU A 58 -3.21 8.52 -11.46
CA LEU A 58 -2.65 9.80 -11.90
C LEU A 58 -1.13 9.89 -11.78
N GLN A 59 -0.50 8.98 -11.03
CA GLN A 59 0.93 8.97 -10.78
C GLN A 59 1.70 8.37 -11.99
N PRO A 60 2.50 9.15 -12.73
CA PRO A 60 3.19 8.69 -13.95
C PRO A 60 4.18 7.53 -13.74
N ASP A 61 4.70 7.33 -12.52
CA ASP A 61 5.61 6.22 -12.22
C ASP A 61 4.86 4.92 -11.83
N ILE A 62 3.52 4.93 -11.78
CA ILE A 62 2.67 3.80 -11.42
C ILE A 62 1.84 3.35 -12.63
N ASP A 63 1.78 2.04 -12.82
CA ASP A 63 0.83 1.39 -13.71
C ASP A 63 0.00 0.38 -12.91
N ILE A 64 -1.23 0.75 -12.56
CA ILE A 64 -2.16 -0.17 -11.91
C ILE A 64 -2.61 -1.21 -12.92
N VAL A 65 -2.22 -2.47 -12.69
CA VAL A 65 -2.51 -3.60 -13.58
C VAL A 65 -3.73 -4.42 -13.15
N GLY A 66 -4.28 -4.12 -11.98
CA GLY A 66 -5.50 -4.74 -11.45
C GLY A 66 -5.87 -4.13 -10.10
N VAL A 67 -7.15 -4.22 -9.75
CA VAL A 67 -7.69 -3.83 -8.44
C VAL A 67 -8.42 -5.01 -7.83
N VAL A 68 -7.92 -5.52 -6.71
CA VAL A 68 -8.51 -6.64 -5.98
C VAL A 68 -9.33 -6.08 -4.83
N THR A 69 -10.62 -6.41 -4.80
CA THR A 69 -11.56 -5.82 -3.83
C THR A 69 -11.93 -6.82 -2.75
N GLY A 70 -11.64 -6.48 -1.50
CA GLY A 70 -11.98 -7.23 -0.30
C GLY A 70 -13.13 -6.60 0.48
N TYR A 71 -13.36 -7.11 1.68
CA TYR A 71 -14.28 -6.55 2.67
C TYR A 71 -13.50 -5.69 3.68
N GLY A 72 -14.16 -4.69 4.27
CA GLY A 72 -13.60 -3.92 5.39
C GLY A 72 -14.43 -2.69 5.71
N ASN A 73 -14.07 -1.54 5.13
CA ASN A 73 -14.80 -0.28 5.12
C ASN A 73 -16.23 -0.48 4.62
N VAL A 74 -16.39 -1.31 3.58
CA VAL A 74 -17.67 -1.74 3.02
C VAL A 74 -17.65 -3.23 2.68
N THR A 75 -18.81 -3.77 2.27
CA THR A 75 -18.88 -5.15 1.75
C THR A 75 -18.07 -5.27 0.47
N GLN A 76 -17.61 -6.48 0.17
CA GLN A 76 -16.81 -6.77 -1.03
C GLN A 76 -17.51 -6.35 -2.34
N GLU A 77 -18.84 -6.50 -2.41
CA GLU A 77 -19.63 -6.09 -3.58
C GLU A 77 -19.64 -4.56 -3.76
N LYS A 78 -19.73 -3.80 -2.66
CA LYS A 78 -19.67 -2.33 -2.69
C LYS A 78 -18.27 -1.85 -3.06
N ALA A 79 -17.24 -2.43 -2.43
CA ALA A 79 -15.83 -2.22 -2.78
C ALA A 79 -15.57 -2.43 -4.28
N THR A 80 -16.13 -3.50 -4.86
CA THR A 80 -16.09 -3.79 -6.30
C THR A 80 -16.77 -2.72 -7.14
N SER A 81 -17.97 -2.30 -6.75
CA SER A 81 -18.70 -1.23 -7.44
C SER A 81 -17.96 0.11 -7.38
N ASN A 82 -17.31 0.42 -6.25
CA ASN A 82 -16.54 1.63 -6.04
C ASN A 82 -15.28 1.62 -6.90
N ALA A 83 -14.46 0.56 -6.83
CA ALA A 83 -13.27 0.39 -7.68
C ALA A 83 -13.60 0.58 -9.16
N ALA A 84 -14.64 -0.11 -9.63
CA ALA A 84 -14.99 -0.09 -11.03
C ALA A 84 -15.54 1.27 -11.48
N TYR A 85 -16.24 2.00 -10.59
CA TYR A 85 -16.66 3.37 -10.86
C TYR A 85 -15.47 4.34 -10.97
N LEU A 86 -14.45 4.20 -10.11
CA LEU A 86 -13.23 5.01 -10.19
C LEU A 86 -12.46 4.75 -11.49
N LEU A 87 -12.36 3.48 -11.90
CA LEU A 87 -11.71 3.11 -13.17
C LEU A 87 -12.44 3.68 -14.38
N GLN A 88 -13.78 3.66 -14.38
CA GLN A 88 -14.58 4.31 -15.42
C GLN A 88 -14.35 5.82 -15.45
N MET A 89 -14.31 6.48 -14.29
CA MET A 89 -14.05 7.92 -14.21
C MET A 89 -12.67 8.30 -14.76
N ALA A 90 -11.70 7.39 -14.69
CA ALA A 90 -10.35 7.56 -15.24
C ALA A 90 -10.21 7.10 -16.70
N ASP A 91 -11.28 6.66 -17.36
CA ASP A 91 -11.23 6.04 -18.69
C ASP A 91 -10.27 4.83 -18.74
N ARG A 92 -10.19 4.06 -17.65
CA ARG A 92 -9.30 2.90 -17.45
C ARG A 92 -10.05 1.60 -17.18
N GLU A 93 -11.17 1.40 -17.87
CA GLU A 93 -11.97 0.17 -17.78
C GLU A 93 -11.22 -1.08 -18.33
N ASP A 94 -10.04 -0.89 -18.95
CA ASP A 94 -9.10 -1.96 -19.30
C ASP A 94 -8.53 -2.69 -18.07
N ILE A 95 -8.44 -2.01 -16.93
CA ILE A 95 -7.93 -2.58 -15.69
C ILE A 95 -8.99 -3.53 -15.10
N PRO A 96 -8.66 -4.81 -14.85
CA PRO A 96 -9.61 -5.75 -14.25
C PRO A 96 -9.85 -5.43 -12.77
N VAL A 97 -11.11 -5.51 -12.35
CA VAL A 97 -11.47 -5.57 -10.93
C VAL A 97 -11.62 -7.03 -10.53
N ILE A 98 -10.87 -7.49 -9.55
CA ILE A 98 -10.79 -8.90 -9.14
C ILE A 98 -11.51 -9.06 -7.80
N ASN A 99 -12.48 -9.95 -7.75
CA ASN A 99 -13.16 -10.25 -6.49
C ASN A 99 -12.22 -10.96 -5.51
N GLY A 100 -12.00 -10.34 -4.36
CA GLY A 100 -11.25 -10.88 -3.23
C GLY A 100 -12.15 -11.56 -2.19
N ALA A 101 -11.68 -11.54 -0.94
CA ALA A 101 -12.33 -12.18 0.18
C ALA A 101 -13.58 -11.39 0.62
N LYS A 102 -14.57 -12.10 1.18
CA LYS A 102 -15.81 -11.50 1.69
C LYS A 102 -15.90 -11.46 3.22
N ILE A 103 -15.10 -12.29 3.89
CA ILE A 103 -15.09 -12.49 5.35
C ILE A 103 -13.65 -12.82 5.79
N PRO A 104 -13.29 -12.60 7.07
CA PRO A 104 -11.98 -12.96 7.61
C PRO A 104 -11.72 -14.47 7.60
N LEU A 105 -10.45 -14.86 7.65
CA LEU A 105 -10.04 -16.26 7.79
C LEU A 105 -10.60 -16.92 9.05
N SER A 106 -10.85 -16.16 10.12
CA SER A 106 -11.48 -16.66 11.34
C SER A 106 -12.97 -16.97 11.18
N GLY A 107 -13.63 -16.44 10.15
CA GLY A 107 -15.09 -16.47 10.02
C GLY A 107 -15.84 -15.54 10.99
N ASP A 108 -15.12 -14.65 11.68
CA ASP A 108 -15.72 -13.66 12.58
C ASP A 108 -16.70 -12.73 11.84
N PHE A 109 -17.64 -12.17 12.59
CA PHE A 109 -18.57 -11.17 12.08
C PHE A 109 -17.83 -9.89 11.63
N VAL A 110 -18.24 -9.35 10.49
CA VAL A 110 -17.68 -8.10 9.94
C VAL A 110 -18.52 -6.91 10.36
N THR A 111 -17.92 -6.02 11.15
CA THR A 111 -18.48 -4.71 11.47
C THR A 111 -18.07 -3.67 10.42
N TYR A 112 -19.03 -2.84 9.99
CA TYR A 112 -18.84 -1.74 9.05
C TYR A 112 -19.10 -0.40 9.74
N TYR A 113 -18.38 0.65 9.31
CA TYR A 113 -18.44 2.00 9.91
C TYR A 113 -18.94 3.04 8.88
N PRO A 114 -20.24 3.01 8.51
CA PRO A 114 -20.80 3.91 7.50
C PRO A 114 -20.71 5.38 7.90
N GLU A 115 -20.56 5.71 9.19
CA GLU A 115 -20.31 7.06 9.68
C GLU A 115 -18.95 7.63 9.25
N ILE A 116 -17.98 6.76 8.91
CA ILE A 116 -16.65 7.14 8.43
C ILE A 116 -16.63 7.17 6.90
N HIS A 117 -17.06 6.10 6.23
CA HIS A 117 -16.92 5.94 4.77
C HIS A 117 -18.21 6.16 3.97
N GLY A 118 -19.37 6.33 4.63
CA GLY A 118 -20.67 6.38 3.99
C GLY A 118 -21.27 5.00 3.73
N VAL A 119 -22.59 4.94 3.51
CA VAL A 119 -23.32 3.68 3.31
C VAL A 119 -22.80 2.90 2.10
N ASP A 120 -22.43 3.60 1.04
CA ASP A 120 -21.88 3.02 -0.19
C ASP A 120 -20.34 3.05 -0.23
N GLY A 121 -19.66 3.59 0.79
CA GLY A 121 -18.18 3.64 0.88
C GLY A 121 -17.50 4.87 0.24
N LEU A 122 -18.25 5.69 -0.48
CA LEU A 122 -17.77 6.93 -1.13
C LEU A 122 -18.41 8.19 -0.51
N GLY A 123 -18.54 8.21 0.82
CA GLY A 123 -19.19 9.29 1.55
C GLY A 123 -20.65 9.47 1.09
N PRO A 124 -21.04 10.65 0.56
CA PRO A 124 -22.40 10.89 0.08
C PRO A 124 -22.64 10.34 -1.34
N ILE A 125 -21.61 9.80 -1.99
CA ILE A 125 -21.66 9.41 -3.40
C ILE A 125 -22.11 7.97 -3.52
N LYS A 126 -23.01 7.74 -4.47
CA LYS A 126 -23.45 6.41 -4.86
C LYS A 126 -22.98 6.12 -6.29
N PRO A 127 -22.17 5.07 -6.51
CA PRO A 127 -21.83 4.65 -7.86
C PRO A 127 -23.07 4.43 -8.73
N PRO A 128 -23.03 4.81 -10.02
CA PRO A 128 -24.12 4.54 -10.94
C PRO A 128 -24.29 3.03 -11.12
N LYS A 129 -25.54 2.56 -11.26
CA LYS A 129 -25.81 1.13 -11.54
C LYS A 129 -25.67 0.76 -13.02
N THR A 130 -25.37 1.72 -13.88
CA THR A 130 -25.58 1.65 -15.33
C THR A 130 -24.33 1.32 -16.14
N PHE A 131 -23.29 0.77 -15.52
CA PHE A 131 -22.06 0.38 -16.22
C PHE A 131 -21.78 -1.12 -16.09
N SER A 132 -21.02 -1.68 -17.04
CA SER A 132 -20.68 -3.09 -17.09
C SER A 132 -19.20 -3.29 -16.72
N PRO A 133 -18.87 -3.41 -15.43
CA PRO A 133 -17.48 -3.49 -14.97
C PRO A 133 -16.76 -4.75 -15.48
N ASN A 134 -15.47 -4.63 -15.79
CA ASN A 134 -14.57 -5.75 -16.10
C ASN A 134 -14.22 -6.55 -14.83
N ILE A 135 -15.21 -7.25 -14.27
CA ILE A 135 -15.04 -8.04 -13.04
C ILE A 135 -14.46 -9.41 -13.40
N LYS A 136 -13.43 -9.83 -12.67
CA LYS A 136 -12.79 -11.13 -12.79
C LYS A 136 -12.90 -11.94 -11.48
N PRO A 137 -12.95 -13.28 -11.56
CA PRO A 137 -12.83 -14.14 -10.39
C PRO A 137 -11.42 -14.07 -9.80
N PHE A 138 -11.28 -14.54 -8.55
CA PHE A 138 -10.01 -14.49 -7.81
C PHE A 138 -8.83 -15.16 -8.55
N CYS A 139 -9.06 -16.18 -9.39
CA CYS A 139 -7.97 -16.82 -10.13
C CYS A 139 -7.20 -15.86 -11.06
N ALA A 140 -7.82 -14.76 -11.52
CA ALA A 140 -7.13 -13.74 -12.31
C ALA A 140 -6.00 -13.03 -11.54
N PHE A 141 -6.00 -13.09 -10.21
CA PHE A 141 -4.88 -12.66 -9.37
C PHE A 141 -3.58 -13.37 -9.75
N PHE A 142 -3.65 -14.68 -9.96
CA PHE A 142 -2.49 -15.50 -10.32
C PHE A 142 -2.06 -15.26 -11.77
N ASP A 143 -3.00 -15.03 -12.69
CA ASP A 143 -2.69 -14.64 -14.07
C ASP A 143 -1.88 -13.33 -14.12
N ILE A 144 -2.21 -12.35 -13.27
CA ILE A 144 -1.45 -11.09 -13.15
C ILE A 144 -0.04 -11.36 -12.59
N ILE A 145 0.10 -12.22 -11.57
CA ILE A 145 1.42 -12.58 -11.03
C ILE A 145 2.29 -13.24 -12.10
N GLU A 146 1.76 -14.18 -12.89
CA GLU A 146 2.54 -14.83 -13.94
C GLU A 146 2.93 -13.83 -15.03
N LYS A 147 1.98 -12.97 -15.45
CA LYS A 147 2.21 -11.97 -16.49
C LYS A 147 3.31 -10.96 -16.13
N TYR A 148 3.41 -10.57 -14.86
CA TYR A 148 4.38 -9.57 -14.38
C TYR A 148 5.41 -10.18 -13.41
N LYS A 149 5.77 -11.44 -13.64
CA LYS A 149 6.72 -12.20 -12.82
C LYS A 149 8.04 -11.48 -12.62
N GLY A 150 8.41 -11.26 -11.36
CA GLY A 150 9.64 -10.55 -10.95
C GLY A 150 9.54 -9.02 -10.98
N GLU A 151 8.46 -8.47 -11.52
CA GLU A 151 8.23 -7.03 -11.64
C GLU A 151 7.05 -6.53 -10.79
N LEU A 152 6.06 -7.40 -10.53
CA LEU A 152 4.84 -7.03 -9.85
C LEU A 152 5.08 -6.56 -8.41
N ILE A 153 4.51 -5.40 -8.09
CA ILE A 153 4.40 -4.86 -6.75
C ILE A 153 2.96 -5.04 -6.28
N ILE A 154 2.78 -5.52 -5.06
CA ILE A 154 1.46 -5.57 -4.42
C ILE A 154 1.36 -4.44 -3.40
N VAL A 155 0.35 -3.59 -3.56
CA VAL A 155 -0.04 -2.60 -2.56
C VAL A 155 -1.30 -3.12 -1.88
N ASP A 156 -1.21 -3.49 -0.61
CA ASP A 156 -2.33 -3.99 0.19
C ASP A 156 -2.73 -2.91 1.21
N ALA A 157 -3.85 -2.24 0.94
CA ALA A 157 -4.41 -1.17 1.77
C ALA A 157 -5.64 -1.62 2.57
N GLY A 158 -6.06 -2.88 2.41
CA GLY A 158 -7.21 -3.44 3.11
C GLY A 158 -6.85 -4.53 4.09
N ARG A 159 -7.86 -5.32 4.47
CA ARG A 159 -7.65 -6.54 5.26
C ARG A 159 -6.94 -7.58 4.41
N SER A 160 -5.76 -8.03 4.86
CA SER A 160 -4.88 -8.93 4.10
C SER A 160 -5.40 -10.35 3.87
N THR A 161 -6.69 -10.62 4.08
CA THR A 161 -7.33 -11.94 3.91
C THR A 161 -7.12 -12.51 2.51
N THR A 162 -7.28 -11.69 1.47
CA THR A 162 -7.08 -12.12 0.08
C THR A 162 -5.61 -12.45 -0.19
N LEU A 163 -4.70 -11.61 0.29
CA LEU A 163 -3.27 -11.85 0.17
C LEU A 163 -2.83 -13.10 0.93
N ALA A 164 -3.30 -13.29 2.15
CA ALA A 164 -3.06 -14.49 2.94
C ALA A 164 -3.60 -15.75 2.24
N THR A 165 -4.80 -15.66 1.64
CA THR A 165 -5.39 -16.75 0.85
C THR A 165 -4.51 -17.11 -0.34
N ALA A 166 -3.93 -16.12 -1.03
CA ALA A 166 -2.98 -16.38 -2.12
C ALA A 166 -1.72 -17.12 -1.63
N PHE A 167 -1.19 -16.77 -0.45
CA PHE A 167 -0.09 -17.53 0.16
C PHE A 167 -0.48 -18.95 0.58
N ILE A 168 -1.73 -19.18 0.99
CA ILE A 168 -2.24 -20.51 1.35
C ILE A 168 -2.36 -21.40 0.09
N LEU A 169 -2.91 -20.85 -0.99
CA LEU A 169 -3.19 -21.61 -2.20
C LEU A 169 -1.94 -21.83 -3.07
N GLU A 170 -1.15 -20.78 -3.30
CA GLU A 170 -0.08 -20.77 -4.32
C GLU A 170 1.23 -20.14 -3.79
N LYS A 171 1.68 -20.56 -2.60
CA LYS A 171 2.93 -20.07 -1.98
C LYS A 171 4.15 -20.03 -2.92
N PRO A 172 4.40 -21.03 -3.80
CA PRO A 172 5.54 -20.97 -4.71
C PRO A 172 5.44 -19.79 -5.69
N MET A 173 4.24 -19.49 -6.19
CA MET A 173 3.98 -18.41 -7.14
C MET A 173 4.16 -17.03 -6.50
N MET A 174 3.83 -16.88 -5.21
CA MET A 174 4.04 -15.63 -4.49
C MET A 174 5.50 -15.18 -4.46
N LYS A 175 6.47 -16.07 -4.71
CA LYS A 175 7.90 -15.71 -4.86
C LYS A 175 8.18 -14.85 -6.10
N TYR A 176 7.24 -14.77 -7.04
CA TYR A 176 7.34 -13.93 -8.23
C TYR A 176 6.97 -12.48 -7.98
N VAL A 177 6.29 -12.18 -6.86
CA VAL A 177 6.02 -10.81 -6.44
C VAL A 177 7.33 -10.17 -5.98
N LYS A 178 7.63 -8.99 -6.52
CA LYS A 178 8.87 -8.27 -6.27
C LYS A 178 8.92 -7.73 -4.84
N GLU A 179 7.88 -6.99 -4.47
CA GLU A 179 7.77 -6.22 -3.22
C GLU A 179 6.31 -6.10 -2.78
N TYR A 180 6.11 -5.95 -1.47
CA TYR A 180 4.79 -5.70 -0.87
C TYR A 180 4.83 -4.38 -0.10
N TYR A 181 3.81 -3.55 -0.29
CA TYR A 181 3.57 -2.33 0.47
C TYR A 181 2.24 -2.50 1.20
N ILE A 182 2.27 -2.57 2.52
CA ILE A 182 1.10 -2.93 3.32
C ILE A 182 0.73 -1.74 4.22
N MET A 183 -0.49 -1.23 4.09
CA MET A 183 -1.05 -0.30 5.07
C MET A 183 -1.52 -1.13 6.27
N GLY A 184 -0.97 -0.86 7.45
CA GLY A 184 -1.54 -1.40 8.67
C GLY A 184 -0.58 -1.46 9.84
N GLY A 185 -1.16 -1.78 11.00
CA GLY A 185 -0.45 -1.80 12.27
C GLY A 185 -0.23 -0.40 12.87
N ALA A 186 0.18 -0.39 14.14
CA ALA A 186 0.47 0.79 14.92
C ALA A 186 1.64 0.47 15.86
N PHE A 187 2.69 1.29 15.84
CA PHE A 187 3.85 1.09 16.71
C PHE A 187 4.06 2.29 17.62
N LEU A 188 4.19 2.01 18.93
CA LEU A 188 4.42 3.01 19.98
C LEU A 188 3.34 4.12 20.03
N MET A 189 2.14 3.80 19.58
CA MET A 189 0.97 4.68 19.61
C MET A 189 -0.32 3.85 19.75
N PRO A 190 -1.45 4.48 20.09
CA PRO A 190 -2.74 3.80 20.11
C PRO A 190 -3.17 3.28 18.74
N GLY A 191 -4.01 2.25 18.75
CA GLY A 191 -4.78 1.82 17.58
C GLY A 191 -5.89 2.82 17.20
N ASN A 192 -6.53 2.60 16.06
CA ASN A 192 -7.68 3.39 15.58
C ASN A 192 -9.03 2.66 15.69
N VAL A 193 -9.03 1.35 15.94
CA VAL A 193 -10.27 0.55 16.16
C VAL A 193 -10.35 -0.03 17.57
N THR A 194 -9.22 -0.42 18.16
CA THR A 194 -9.09 -0.75 19.58
C THR A 194 -7.97 0.08 20.21
N PRO A 195 -7.78 0.06 21.54
CA PRO A 195 -6.67 0.79 22.16
C PRO A 195 -5.29 0.42 21.61
N VAL A 196 -5.12 -0.80 21.08
CA VAL A 196 -3.81 -1.34 20.64
C VAL A 196 -3.75 -1.74 19.17
N ALA A 197 -4.89 -1.83 18.46
CA ALA A 197 -4.94 -2.37 17.11
C ALA A 197 -5.43 -1.37 16.07
N GLU A 198 -4.78 -1.44 14.91
CA GLU A 198 -5.17 -0.77 13.68
C GLU A 198 -6.27 -1.58 12.95
N ALA A 199 -7.19 -0.90 12.26
CA ALA A 199 -8.39 -1.45 11.64
C ALA A 199 -8.16 -2.65 10.70
N ASN A 200 -7.20 -2.58 9.78
CA ASN A 200 -6.89 -3.65 8.84
C ASN A 200 -6.31 -4.88 9.56
N PHE A 201 -5.33 -4.65 10.45
CA PHE A 201 -4.71 -5.73 11.22
C PHE A 201 -5.69 -6.39 12.21
N HIS A 202 -6.55 -5.60 12.86
CA HIS A 202 -7.64 -6.11 13.69
C HIS A 202 -8.73 -6.82 12.87
N GLY A 203 -8.95 -6.36 11.64
CA GLY A 203 -10.00 -6.86 10.75
C GLY A 203 -9.80 -8.28 10.26
N ASP A 204 -8.54 -8.73 10.18
CA ASP A 204 -8.15 -10.14 10.04
C ASP A 204 -6.70 -10.35 10.55
N PRO A 205 -6.52 -10.57 11.86
CA PRO A 205 -5.18 -10.68 12.45
C PRO A 205 -4.51 -12.00 12.07
N ILE A 206 -5.28 -13.06 11.78
CA ILE A 206 -4.75 -14.34 11.32
C ILE A 206 -4.12 -14.14 9.93
N ALA A 207 -4.83 -13.46 9.02
CA ALA A 207 -4.29 -13.13 7.72
C ALA A 207 -3.07 -12.22 7.81
N SER A 208 -3.13 -11.19 8.64
CA SER A 208 -2.02 -10.25 8.85
C SER A 208 -0.77 -10.96 9.36
N GLN A 209 -0.90 -11.83 10.37
CA GLN A 209 0.20 -12.64 10.88
C GLN A 209 0.77 -13.58 9.80
N LEU A 210 -0.11 -14.23 9.02
CA LEU A 210 0.31 -15.12 7.95
C LEU A 210 1.12 -14.36 6.88
N VAL A 211 0.66 -13.18 6.47
CA VAL A 211 1.39 -12.34 5.51
C VAL A 211 2.73 -11.89 6.07
N MET A 212 2.79 -11.38 7.31
CA MET A 212 4.06 -10.97 7.95
C MET A 212 5.08 -12.11 8.03
N GLN A 213 4.62 -13.36 8.22
CA GLN A 213 5.50 -14.53 8.28
C GLN A 213 6.02 -15.00 6.91
N ASN A 214 5.23 -14.82 5.85
CA ASN A 214 5.48 -15.47 4.55
C ASN A 214 5.95 -14.53 3.45
N ALA A 215 5.47 -13.28 3.45
CA ALA A 215 5.87 -12.29 2.47
C ALA A 215 7.35 -11.88 2.64
N LYS A 216 7.98 -11.53 1.52
CA LYS A 216 9.38 -11.07 1.46
C LYS A 216 9.42 -9.67 0.87
N ASN A 217 10.40 -8.86 1.26
CA ASN A 217 10.51 -7.46 0.83
C ASN A 217 9.24 -6.66 1.18
N VAL A 218 8.77 -6.81 2.42
CA VAL A 218 7.61 -6.05 2.91
C VAL A 218 8.06 -4.68 3.40
N THR A 219 7.40 -3.65 2.89
CA THR A 219 7.35 -2.31 3.48
C THR A 219 6.00 -2.16 4.17
N LEU A 220 6.00 -1.94 5.48
CA LEU A 220 4.80 -1.73 6.29
C LEU A 220 4.63 -0.24 6.56
N ILE A 221 3.43 0.28 6.31
CA ILE A 221 3.05 1.69 6.40
C ILE A 221 2.01 1.83 7.53
N PRO A 222 2.47 1.95 8.79
CA PRO A 222 1.60 1.94 9.97
C PRO A 222 0.96 3.30 10.31
N LEU A 223 0.08 3.32 11.30
CA LEU A 223 -0.56 4.54 11.82
C LEU A 223 0.42 5.61 12.29
N ASN A 224 1.61 5.23 12.79
CA ASN A 224 2.59 6.19 13.29
C ASN A 224 3.20 7.07 12.18
N VAL A 225 3.01 6.72 10.89
CA VAL A 225 3.34 7.62 9.77
C VAL A 225 2.09 8.14 9.06
N THR A 226 1.07 7.30 8.88
CA THR A 226 -0.11 7.68 8.09
C THR A 226 -1.00 8.68 8.81
N SER A 227 -1.02 8.68 10.15
CA SER A 227 -1.79 9.64 10.93
C SER A 227 -1.26 11.07 10.81
N GLU A 228 0.00 11.24 10.39
CA GLU A 228 0.62 12.55 10.15
C GLU A 228 0.29 13.11 8.74
N ALA A 229 -0.18 12.27 7.82
CA ALA A 229 -0.49 12.62 6.43
C ALA A 229 -1.85 13.35 6.31
N ILE A 230 -1.98 14.47 7.02
CA ILE A 230 -3.20 15.27 7.10
C ILE A 230 -3.40 16.14 5.86
N ILE A 231 -4.58 16.03 5.25
CA ILE A 231 -5.07 16.94 4.21
C ILE A 231 -6.17 17.84 4.79
N THR A 232 -6.00 19.15 4.68
CA THR A 232 -6.93 20.15 5.24
C THR A 232 -8.05 20.51 4.26
N PRO A 233 -9.20 21.04 4.72
CA PRO A 233 -10.27 21.51 3.84
C PRO A 233 -9.81 22.55 2.83
N GLU A 234 -8.87 23.44 3.20
CA GLU A 234 -8.28 24.43 2.31
C GLU A 234 -7.49 23.76 1.16
N MET A 235 -6.71 22.72 1.48
CA MET A 235 -6.00 21.92 0.49
C MET A 235 -6.97 21.18 -0.44
N VAL A 236 -8.05 20.61 0.10
CA VAL A 236 -9.10 19.96 -0.71
C VAL A 236 -9.73 20.93 -1.70
N LYS A 237 -10.07 22.15 -1.26
CA LYS A 237 -10.60 23.20 -2.15
C LYS A 237 -9.62 23.58 -3.24
N TYR A 238 -8.34 23.70 -2.90
CA TYR A 238 -7.27 23.96 -3.86
C TYR A 238 -7.18 22.84 -4.90
N ILE A 239 -7.07 21.59 -4.46
CA ILE A 239 -6.97 20.41 -5.32
C ILE A 239 -8.18 20.34 -6.25
N THR A 240 -9.40 20.42 -5.71
CA THR A 240 -10.64 20.35 -6.50
C THR A 240 -10.73 21.46 -7.56
N LYS A 241 -10.30 22.68 -7.22
CA LYS A 241 -10.29 23.81 -8.16
C LYS A 241 -9.31 23.62 -9.31
N HIS A 242 -8.17 23.00 -9.04
CA HIS A 242 -7.07 22.88 -10.01
C HIS A 242 -7.03 21.53 -10.73
N SER A 243 -7.73 20.50 -10.22
CA SER A 243 -7.80 19.17 -10.82
C SER A 243 -8.43 19.19 -12.20
N LYS A 244 -7.70 18.64 -13.16
CA LYS A 244 -8.13 18.54 -14.57
C LYS A 244 -8.87 17.23 -14.88
N THR A 245 -8.99 16.34 -13.91
CA THR A 245 -9.53 14.99 -14.08
C THR A 245 -11.04 14.95 -13.81
N ASN A 246 -11.69 13.87 -14.22
CA ASN A 246 -13.10 13.64 -13.86
C ASN A 246 -13.29 13.46 -12.35
N PHE A 247 -12.24 13.05 -11.62
CA PHE A 247 -12.26 12.86 -10.17
C PHE A 247 -12.57 14.12 -9.37
N LYS A 248 -12.41 15.32 -9.95
CA LYS A 248 -12.77 16.59 -9.27
C LYS A 248 -14.21 16.62 -8.74
N LYS A 249 -15.12 15.84 -9.34
CA LYS A 249 -16.52 15.69 -8.89
C LYS A 249 -16.65 14.89 -7.59
N LEU A 250 -15.65 14.06 -7.27
CA LEU A 250 -15.62 13.17 -6.11
C LEU A 250 -14.80 13.75 -4.95
N ILE A 251 -13.66 14.39 -5.24
CA ILE A 251 -12.64 14.80 -4.26
C ILE A 251 -13.25 15.57 -3.08
N GLU A 252 -13.89 16.72 -3.33
CA GLU A 252 -14.41 17.54 -2.23
C GLU A 252 -15.56 16.87 -1.44
N PRO A 253 -16.58 16.25 -2.08
CA PRO A 253 -17.63 15.55 -1.34
C PRO A 253 -17.14 14.42 -0.44
N ILE A 254 -16.21 13.58 -0.91
CA ILE A 254 -15.69 12.46 -0.10
C ILE A 254 -14.82 12.97 1.04
N PHE A 255 -13.93 13.94 0.79
CA PHE A 255 -13.09 14.52 1.83
C PHE A 255 -13.91 15.23 2.90
N ASN A 256 -14.95 15.98 2.53
CA ASN A 256 -15.80 16.66 3.50
C ASN A 256 -16.56 15.66 4.39
N TYR A 257 -17.02 14.54 3.83
CA TYR A 257 -17.66 13.49 4.60
C TYR A 257 -16.69 12.87 5.61
N TYR A 258 -15.52 12.47 5.13
CA TYR A 258 -14.48 11.83 5.93
C TYR A 258 -13.95 12.77 7.02
N TYR A 259 -13.64 14.02 6.68
CA TYR A 259 -13.21 15.02 7.64
C TYR A 259 -14.25 15.28 8.73
N LYS A 260 -15.56 15.29 8.39
CA LYS A 260 -16.62 15.42 9.40
C LYS A 260 -16.60 14.25 10.39
N ALA A 261 -16.37 13.02 9.93
CA ALA A 261 -16.23 11.85 10.79
C ALA A 261 -15.02 12.00 11.74
N TYR A 262 -13.85 12.33 11.19
CA TYR A 262 -12.64 12.56 11.98
C TYR A 262 -12.78 13.71 12.98
N LYS A 263 -13.50 14.78 12.62
CA LYS A 263 -13.76 15.91 13.52
C LYS A 263 -14.66 15.53 14.68
N ASN A 264 -15.59 14.59 14.49
CA ASN A 264 -16.41 14.04 15.58
C ASN A 264 -15.57 13.17 16.53
N LEU A 265 -14.66 12.35 15.99
CA LEU A 265 -13.75 11.52 16.79
C LEU A 265 -12.71 12.34 17.55
N ASN A 266 -12.17 13.38 16.90
CA ASN A 266 -11.19 14.30 17.47
C ASN A 266 -11.53 15.75 17.08
N PRO A 267 -12.23 16.51 17.94
CA PRO A 267 -12.61 17.90 17.65
C PRO A 267 -11.42 18.84 17.38
N LYS A 268 -10.19 18.47 17.77
CA LYS A 268 -8.99 19.28 17.54
C LYS A 268 -8.32 19.00 16.19
N ILE A 269 -8.71 17.95 15.46
CA ILE A 269 -8.08 17.62 14.17
C ILE A 269 -8.35 18.73 13.14
N THR A 270 -7.35 19.06 12.33
CA THR A 270 -7.38 20.17 11.35
C THR A 270 -7.66 19.71 9.92
N GLY A 271 -7.70 18.40 9.69
CA GLY A 271 -7.98 17.78 8.40
C GLY A 271 -8.23 16.28 8.57
N SER A 272 -8.16 15.52 7.49
CA SER A 272 -8.25 14.06 7.55
C SER A 272 -6.93 13.41 7.10
N PRO A 273 -6.46 12.35 7.79
CA PRO A 273 -5.34 11.55 7.30
C PRO A 273 -5.72 10.82 6.02
N VAL A 274 -4.80 10.66 5.07
CA VAL A 274 -5.04 9.87 3.85
C VAL A 274 -4.22 8.59 3.88
N HIS A 275 -4.64 7.66 4.72
CA HIS A 275 -3.82 6.51 5.11
C HIS A 275 -3.29 5.70 3.92
N ASP A 276 -4.19 5.28 3.04
CA ASP A 276 -3.87 4.37 1.92
C ASP A 276 -3.11 5.08 0.80
N VAL A 277 -3.30 6.39 0.67
CA VAL A 277 -2.54 7.23 -0.27
C VAL A 277 -1.06 7.21 0.09
N VAL A 278 -0.71 7.26 1.36
CA VAL A 278 0.70 7.17 1.80
C VAL A 278 1.30 5.85 1.34
N THR A 279 0.57 4.74 1.48
CA THR A 279 1.03 3.41 1.06
C THR A 279 1.27 3.36 -0.45
N MET A 280 0.33 3.86 -1.26
CA MET A 280 0.50 3.95 -2.72
C MET A 280 1.66 4.89 -3.10
N MET A 281 1.78 6.04 -2.43
CA MET A 281 2.84 7.02 -2.68
C MET A 281 4.22 6.48 -2.34
N VAL A 282 4.38 5.73 -1.25
CA VAL A 282 5.64 5.08 -0.88
C VAL A 282 6.09 4.07 -1.93
N ALA A 283 5.14 3.35 -2.55
CA ALA A 283 5.45 2.44 -3.66
C ALA A 283 6.03 3.19 -4.86
N ALA A 284 5.60 4.42 -5.16
CA ALA A 284 6.21 5.28 -6.18
C ALA A 284 7.52 5.91 -5.71
N ASN A 285 7.50 6.57 -4.56
CA ASN A 285 8.57 7.39 -4.01
C ASN A 285 8.86 7.02 -2.54
N PRO A 286 9.74 6.04 -2.28
CA PRO A 286 10.04 5.62 -0.92
C PRO A 286 10.74 6.70 -0.08
N SER A 287 11.19 7.81 -0.65
CA SER A 287 11.90 8.88 0.09
C SER A 287 10.98 9.80 0.91
N ILE A 288 9.66 9.59 0.85
CA ILE A 288 8.70 10.33 1.68
C ILE A 288 8.64 9.85 3.12
N LEU A 289 9.23 8.69 3.44
CA LEU A 289 9.34 8.16 4.81
C LEU A 289 10.81 7.88 5.17
N ASP A 290 11.11 7.98 6.47
CA ASP A 290 12.23 7.23 7.04
C ASP A 290 11.75 5.85 7.50
N TYR A 291 12.69 4.92 7.69
CA TYR A 291 12.35 3.53 7.99
C TYR A 291 13.22 2.93 9.07
N VAL A 292 12.63 1.96 9.77
CA VAL A 292 13.33 1.03 10.65
C VAL A 292 13.05 -0.39 10.21
N TYR A 293 14.01 -1.28 10.39
CA TYR A 293 13.83 -2.69 10.02
C TYR A 293 13.64 -3.53 11.27
N ARG A 294 12.51 -4.23 11.36
CA ARG A 294 12.19 -5.11 12.49
C ARG A 294 11.43 -6.34 12.02
N ARG A 295 11.48 -7.40 12.80
CA ARG A 295 10.46 -8.45 12.70
C ARG A 295 9.16 -7.90 13.26
N VAL A 296 8.06 -8.21 12.58
CA VAL A 296 6.70 -7.88 13.00
C VAL A 296 5.95 -9.19 13.22
N ASP A 297 5.32 -9.31 14.38
CA ASP A 297 4.30 -10.32 14.65
C ASP A 297 2.97 -9.61 14.94
N VAL A 298 1.85 -10.29 14.75
CA VAL A 298 0.51 -9.78 15.01
C VAL A 298 -0.18 -10.70 16.01
N ASP A 299 -0.70 -10.15 17.10
CA ASP A 299 -1.51 -10.93 18.05
C ASP A 299 -2.85 -11.31 17.40
N THR A 300 -3.22 -12.58 17.47
CA THR A 300 -4.41 -13.12 16.80
C THR A 300 -5.59 -13.35 17.74
N VAL A 301 -5.41 -13.19 19.06
CA VAL A 301 -6.40 -13.57 20.07
C VAL A 301 -6.44 -12.61 21.26
N GLY A 302 -7.46 -12.75 22.10
CA GLY A 302 -7.56 -12.00 23.36
C GLY A 302 -7.75 -10.50 23.19
N VAL A 303 -7.42 -9.75 24.23
CA VAL A 303 -7.64 -8.29 24.30
C VAL A 303 -6.71 -7.50 23.38
N ALA A 304 -5.59 -8.10 23.00
CA ALA A 304 -4.58 -7.51 22.13
C ALA A 304 -4.74 -7.91 20.66
N LYS A 305 -5.82 -8.64 20.31
CA LYS A 305 -6.10 -9.07 18.92
C LYS A 305 -5.90 -7.92 17.92
N GLY A 306 -5.05 -8.13 16.93
CA GLY A 306 -4.68 -7.16 15.90
C GLY A 306 -3.52 -6.22 16.26
N GLU A 307 -2.96 -6.29 17.47
CA GLU A 307 -1.77 -5.52 17.85
C GLU A 307 -0.58 -5.97 17.00
N SER A 308 0.09 -5.00 16.36
CA SER A 308 1.35 -5.22 15.66
C SER A 308 2.53 -5.05 16.60
N ILE A 309 3.33 -6.11 16.78
CA ILE A 309 4.39 -6.21 17.78
C ILE A 309 5.76 -6.23 17.08
N ALA A 310 6.65 -5.34 17.49
CA ALA A 310 8.03 -5.29 17.02
C ALA A 310 9.00 -4.90 18.15
N ASP A 311 10.23 -5.43 18.10
CA ASP A 311 11.25 -5.18 19.12
C ASP A 311 12.06 -3.91 18.85
N PHE A 312 11.67 -2.79 19.47
CA PHE A 312 12.36 -1.50 19.32
C PHE A 312 13.52 -1.28 20.30
N ARG A 313 13.92 -2.29 21.10
CA ARG A 313 15.08 -2.16 22.00
C ARG A 313 16.37 -1.93 21.19
N PRO A 314 17.43 -1.34 21.78
CA PRO A 314 18.68 -1.06 21.07
C PRO A 314 19.39 -2.28 20.47
N GLN A 315 19.16 -3.47 21.03
CA GLN A 315 19.77 -4.74 20.61
C GLN A 315 18.67 -5.79 20.34
N PRO A 316 17.94 -5.68 19.21
CA PRO A 316 16.91 -6.66 18.87
C PRO A 316 17.54 -8.01 18.51
N GLU A 317 16.81 -9.11 18.72
CA GLU A 317 17.35 -10.45 18.53
C GLU A 317 17.83 -10.71 17.08
N ALA A 318 19.12 -11.03 16.90
CA ALA A 318 19.75 -11.19 15.59
C ALA A 318 19.21 -12.37 14.75
N LYS A 319 18.62 -13.41 15.36
CA LYS A 319 17.99 -14.52 14.63
C LYS A 319 16.77 -14.10 13.81
N ALA A 320 16.25 -12.89 14.02
CA ALA A 320 15.14 -12.30 13.29
C ALA A 320 15.49 -11.82 11.86
N LEU A 321 16.78 -11.73 11.47
CA LEU A 321 17.25 -11.03 10.26
C LEU A 321 16.67 -11.54 8.92
N LYS A 322 16.23 -12.80 8.82
CA LYS A 322 15.73 -13.39 7.54
C LYS A 322 14.32 -12.90 7.13
N ASN A 323 13.60 -12.23 8.03
CA ASN A 323 12.21 -11.79 7.85
C ASN A 323 12.02 -10.32 8.27
N TRP A 324 13.03 -9.47 8.13
CA TRP A 324 12.87 -8.07 8.50
C TRP A 324 11.89 -7.36 7.57
N VAL A 325 10.89 -6.75 8.18
CA VAL A 325 9.93 -5.85 7.57
C VAL A 325 10.51 -4.44 7.66
N LYS A 326 10.42 -3.70 6.55
CA LYS A 326 10.79 -2.28 6.48
C LYS A 326 9.59 -1.46 6.97
N ILE A 327 9.63 -0.98 8.21
CA ILE A 327 8.52 -0.25 8.84
C ILE A 327 8.72 1.25 8.62
N GLY A 328 7.70 1.94 8.10
CA GLY A 328 7.66 3.39 8.05
C GLY A 328 7.75 3.99 9.46
N TRP A 329 8.68 4.92 9.65
CA TRP A 329 9.02 5.46 10.96
C TRP A 329 8.60 6.92 11.16
N SER A 330 8.92 7.78 10.19
CA SER A 330 8.56 9.21 10.20
C SER A 330 8.19 9.68 8.81
N LEU A 331 7.21 10.58 8.72
CA LEU A 331 6.74 11.17 7.48
C LEU A 331 7.48 12.47 7.17
N HIS A 332 8.04 12.58 5.95
CA HIS A 332 8.53 13.83 5.41
C HIS A 332 7.35 14.66 4.87
N TYR A 333 6.58 15.28 5.77
CA TYR A 333 5.27 15.90 5.45
C TYR A 333 5.32 16.86 4.26
N LYS A 334 6.37 17.69 4.14
CA LYS A 334 6.52 18.60 2.99
C LYS A 334 6.61 17.85 1.66
N LYS A 335 7.42 16.78 1.59
CA LYS A 335 7.56 15.97 0.37
C LYS A 335 6.24 15.27 0.02
N PHE A 336 5.58 14.71 1.04
CA PHE A 336 4.25 14.11 0.88
C PHE A 336 3.25 15.09 0.29
N LEU A 337 3.15 16.30 0.88
CA LEU A 337 2.18 17.29 0.44
C LEU A 337 2.49 17.83 -0.96
N GLU A 338 3.75 18.12 -1.26
CA GLU A 338 4.17 18.57 -2.59
C GLU A 338 3.84 17.52 -3.67
N ASP A 339 4.09 16.24 -3.40
CA ASP A 339 3.77 15.15 -4.31
C ASP A 339 2.25 14.97 -4.45
N PHE A 340 1.52 14.86 -3.33
CA PHE A 340 0.07 14.67 -3.35
C PHE A 340 -0.65 15.77 -4.12
N VAL A 341 -0.34 17.05 -3.83
CA VAL A 341 -0.95 18.19 -4.52
C VAL A 341 -0.60 18.17 -5.99
N LYS A 342 0.68 17.94 -6.35
CA LYS A 342 1.12 17.87 -7.75
C LYS A 342 0.39 16.81 -8.56
N ILE A 343 0.17 15.62 -7.99
CA ILE A 343 -0.49 14.51 -8.69
C ILE A 343 -2.00 14.71 -8.79
N MET A 344 -2.62 15.31 -7.77
CA MET A 344 -4.09 15.43 -7.71
C MET A 344 -4.65 16.67 -8.46
N THR A 345 -3.81 17.64 -8.84
CA THR A 345 -4.16 18.82 -9.66
C THR A 345 -3.79 18.65 -11.12
#